data_AF-A0A957ZFU2-F1
#
_entry.id   AF-A0A957ZFU2-F1
#
_cell.length_a   1.000
_cell.length_b   1.000
_cell.length_c   1.000
_cell.angle_alpha   90.00
_cell.angle_beta   90.00
_cell.angle_gamma   90.00
#
_symmetry.space_group_name_H-M   'P 1'
#
loop_
_entity.id
_entity.type
_entity.pdbx_description
1 polymer ?
#
loop_
_entity_poly.entity_id
_entity_poly.type
_entity_poly.pdbx_seq_one_letter_code
_entity_poly.pdbx_strand_id
1 'polypeptide(L)'
;LVETYLHGLEERLRRLGFTGSFFLMLSSGGIATVETASRFPVRLLESGPAAGALAATAYGNAAGYRNLLSFDMGGTTAKLCVISDGKPLIAHDFEVDRVYRFKKGSGLPIKMPVIELIEIGAGGGSIARVDALGLLKVGPDSAGADPGPVCYGNGGAEPTVTDANLILGYL
;
A
#
# COMPACT_ATOMS: atom_id res chain seq x y z
N LEU A 1 -3.75 1.27 -20.48
CA LEU A 1 -4.57 1.69 -19.31
C LEU A 1 -3.88 2.79 -18.51
N VAL A 2 -2.71 2.53 -17.89
CA VAL A 2 -1.97 3.52 -17.08
C VAL A 2 -1.66 4.78 -17.89
N GLU A 3 -1.08 4.64 -19.07
CA GLU A 3 -0.78 5.76 -19.98
C GLU A 3 -2.00 6.65 -20.23
N THR A 4 -3.13 6.05 -20.65
CA THR A 4 -4.39 6.76 -20.90
C THR A 4 -4.87 7.54 -19.67
N TYR A 5 -4.79 6.93 -18.49
CA TYR A 5 -5.14 7.58 -17.23
C TYR A 5 -4.23 8.77 -16.91
N LEU A 6 -2.91 8.58 -17.05
CA LEU A 6 -1.93 9.62 -16.72
C LEU A 6 -2.06 10.83 -17.66
N HIS A 7 -2.23 10.60 -18.96
CA HIS A 7 -2.49 11.69 -19.90
C HIS A 7 -3.83 12.39 -19.62
N GLY A 8 -4.90 11.64 -19.35
CA GLY A 8 -6.18 12.23 -18.99
C GLY A 8 -6.13 13.08 -17.71
N LEU A 9 -5.35 12.63 -16.71
CA LEU A 9 -5.11 13.39 -15.49
C LEU A 9 -4.29 14.66 -15.76
N GLU A 10 -3.21 14.57 -16.54
CA GLU A 10 -2.39 15.71 -16.92
C GLU A 10 -3.20 16.77 -17.68
N GLU A 11 -4.01 16.37 -18.65
CA GLU A 11 -4.91 17.27 -19.39
C GLU A 11 -5.95 17.92 -18.47
N ARG A 12 -6.49 17.17 -17.51
CA ARG A 12 -7.45 17.71 -16.54
C ARG A 12 -6.79 18.74 -15.63
N LEU A 13 -5.56 18.49 -15.16
CA LEU A 13 -4.79 19.46 -14.38
C LEU A 13 -4.55 20.75 -15.18
N ARG A 14 -4.14 20.63 -16.45
CA ARG A 14 -3.96 21.80 -17.33
C ARG A 14 -5.25 22.59 -17.52
N ARG A 15 -6.39 21.91 -17.74
CA ARG A 15 -7.71 22.55 -17.86
C ARG A 15 -8.15 23.29 -16.60
N LEU A 16 -7.71 22.82 -15.43
CA LEU A 16 -7.95 23.50 -14.14
C LEU A 16 -6.99 24.68 -13.90
N GLY A 17 -6.10 25.01 -14.84
CA GLY A 17 -5.16 26.12 -14.74
C GLY A 17 -3.88 25.78 -13.97
N PHE A 18 -3.56 24.51 -13.73
CA PHE A 18 -2.30 24.11 -13.10
C PHE A 18 -1.11 24.42 -14.01
N THR A 19 -0.20 25.27 -13.54
CA THR A 19 1.01 25.71 -14.27
C THR A 19 2.31 25.07 -13.77
N GLY A 20 2.23 24.22 -12.74
CA GLY A 20 3.38 23.55 -12.16
C GLY A 20 3.83 22.31 -12.95
N SER A 21 4.89 21.68 -12.46
CA SER A 21 5.33 20.38 -12.97
C SER A 21 4.58 19.23 -12.30
N PHE A 22 4.04 18.32 -13.10
CA PHE A 22 3.37 17.12 -12.61
C PHE A 22 4.33 15.93 -12.63
N PHE A 23 4.60 15.37 -11.46
CA PHE A 23 5.49 14.23 -11.26
C PHE A 23 4.78 13.08 -10.56
N LEU A 24 5.25 11.88 -10.84
CA LEU A 24 4.75 10.63 -10.28
C LEU A 24 5.83 10.01 -9.39
N MET A 25 5.43 9.49 -8.23
CA MET A 25 6.32 8.70 -7.37
C MET A 25 6.61 7.35 -8.04
N LEU A 26 7.87 6.91 -7.95
CA LEU A 26 8.31 5.60 -8.39
C LEU A 26 8.44 4.63 -7.21
N SER A 27 8.34 3.33 -7.47
CA SER A 27 8.60 2.26 -6.50
C SER A 27 9.96 2.40 -5.81
N SER A 28 10.95 2.98 -6.49
CA SER A 28 12.31 3.20 -5.97
C SER A 28 12.42 4.39 -5.02
N GLY A 29 11.34 5.15 -4.81
CA GLY A 29 11.35 6.39 -4.04
C GLY A 29 11.79 7.64 -4.83
N GLY A 30 12.07 7.50 -6.12
CA GLY A 30 12.31 8.64 -7.02
C GLY A 30 11.01 9.22 -7.57
N ILE A 31 11.14 10.26 -8.39
CA ILE A 31 10.01 10.82 -9.15
C ILE A 31 10.25 10.74 -10.66
N ALA A 32 9.18 10.70 -11.45
CA ALA A 32 9.23 10.65 -12.91
C ALA A 32 8.15 11.51 -13.56
N THR A 33 8.39 11.87 -14.83
CA THR A 33 7.39 12.52 -15.68
C THR A 33 6.32 11.52 -16.14
N VAL A 34 5.17 12.03 -16.59
CA VAL A 34 4.12 11.24 -17.24
C VAL A 34 4.69 10.41 -18.40
N GLU A 35 5.49 11.03 -19.28
CA GLU A 35 6.16 10.36 -20.40
C GLU A 35 6.95 9.12 -19.95
N THR A 36 7.77 9.27 -18.90
CA THR A 36 8.61 8.17 -18.40
C THR A 36 7.77 7.08 -17.75
N ALA A 37 6.76 7.46 -16.98
CA ALA A 37 5.87 6.53 -16.30
C ALA A 37 4.97 5.77 -17.27
N SER A 38 4.51 6.40 -18.35
CA SER A 38 3.77 5.76 -19.44
C SER A 38 4.62 4.73 -20.19
N ARG A 39 5.91 5.03 -20.41
CA ARG A 39 6.86 4.10 -21.04
C ARG A 39 7.24 2.92 -20.14
N PHE A 40 7.34 3.15 -18.83
CA PHE A 40 7.77 2.14 -17.84
C PHE A 40 6.77 2.01 -16.68
N PRO A 41 5.51 1.62 -16.93
CA PRO A 41 4.44 1.65 -15.94
C PRO A 41 4.68 0.68 -14.77
N VAL A 42 5.47 -0.37 -15.00
CA VAL A 42 5.91 -1.29 -13.94
C VAL A 42 6.60 -0.57 -12.78
N ARG A 43 7.27 0.56 -13.03
CA ARG A 43 7.98 1.37 -12.01
C ARG A 43 7.04 2.16 -11.09
N LEU A 44 5.73 2.08 -11.29
CA LEU A 44 4.71 2.69 -10.43
C LEU A 44 4.13 1.70 -9.41
N LEU A 45 4.45 0.40 -9.51
CA LEU A 45 3.98 -0.61 -8.56
C LEU A 45 4.40 -0.24 -7.14
N GLU A 46 3.48 -0.26 -6.17
CA GLU A 46 3.80 0.07 -4.77
C GLU A 46 4.39 1.48 -4.56
N SER A 47 4.20 2.42 -5.51
CA SER A 47 4.73 3.79 -5.42
C SER A 47 4.16 4.61 -4.25
N GLY A 48 2.89 4.39 -3.88
CA GLY A 48 2.26 5.08 -2.75
C GLY A 48 2.91 4.71 -1.40
N PRO A 49 2.95 3.42 -1.04
CA PRO A 49 3.64 2.97 0.19
C PRO A 49 5.13 3.30 0.21
N ALA A 50 5.80 3.28 -0.95
CA ALA A 50 7.18 3.78 -1.07
C ALA A 50 7.29 5.26 -0.65
N ALA A 51 6.34 6.12 -1.05
CA ALA A 51 6.28 7.50 -0.57
C ALA A 51 6.07 7.59 0.94
N GLY A 52 5.22 6.73 1.51
CA GLY A 52 5.01 6.65 2.96
C GLY A 52 6.29 6.30 3.73
N ALA A 53 7.05 5.33 3.23
CA ALA A 53 8.35 4.96 3.80
C ALA A 53 9.38 6.12 3.72
N LEU A 54 9.40 6.86 2.61
CA LEU A 54 10.25 8.04 2.49
C LEU A 54 9.84 9.16 3.44
N ALA A 55 8.54 9.40 3.60
CA ALA A 55 8.04 10.37 4.56
C ALA A 55 8.43 9.97 5.99
N ALA A 56 8.23 8.71 6.38
CA ALA A 56 8.63 8.19 7.68
C ALA A 56 10.14 8.33 7.91
N THR A 57 10.96 8.07 6.88
CA THR A 57 12.41 8.28 6.92
C THR A 57 12.75 9.76 7.17
N ALA A 58 12.11 10.66 6.43
CA ALA A 58 12.36 12.10 6.55
C ALA A 58 11.99 12.62 7.95
N TYR A 59 10.78 12.29 8.44
CA TYR A 59 10.34 12.70 9.78
C TYR A 59 11.15 12.04 10.89
N GLY A 60 11.49 10.76 10.74
CA GLY A 60 12.36 10.05 11.69
C GLY A 60 13.71 10.73 11.84
N ASN A 61 14.38 11.01 10.71
CA ASN A 61 15.66 11.72 10.72
C ASN A 61 15.54 13.12 11.34
N ALA A 62 14.49 13.87 11.02
CA ALA A 62 14.24 15.19 11.61
C ALA A 62 14.00 15.12 13.13
N ALA A 63 13.40 14.04 13.62
CA ALA A 63 13.17 13.79 15.04
C ALA A 63 14.35 13.10 15.76
N GLY A 64 15.46 12.82 15.06
CA GLY A 64 16.63 12.15 15.62
C GLY A 64 16.54 10.62 15.69
N TYR A 65 15.50 10.02 15.13
CA TYR A 65 15.31 8.57 15.04
C TYR A 65 15.77 8.05 13.68
N ARG A 66 16.93 7.42 13.65
CA ARG A 66 17.51 6.87 12.42
C ARG A 66 17.12 5.41 12.16
N ASN A 67 16.64 4.71 13.18
CA ASN A 67 16.19 3.32 13.09
C ASN A 67 14.71 3.28 13.49
N LEU A 68 13.83 2.97 12.54
CA LEU A 68 12.39 2.93 12.77
C LEU A 68 11.68 1.98 11.81
N LEU A 69 10.46 1.63 12.17
CA LEU A 69 9.55 0.83 11.35
C LEU A 69 8.41 1.75 10.91
N SER A 70 8.25 1.98 9.61
CA SER A 70 7.03 2.61 9.11
C SER A 70 5.93 1.55 9.04
N PHE A 71 4.72 1.89 9.45
CA PHE A 71 3.55 1.01 9.39
C PHE A 71 2.37 1.80 8.80
N ASP A 72 1.86 1.33 7.68
CA ASP A 72 0.69 1.88 7.00
C ASP A 72 -0.36 0.78 6.83
N MET A 73 -1.49 0.93 7.51
CA MET A 73 -2.58 -0.04 7.47
C MET A 73 -3.83 0.60 6.87
N GLY A 74 -4.24 0.06 5.73
CA GLY A 74 -5.50 0.42 5.09
C GLY A 74 -6.64 -0.56 5.44
N GLY A 75 -7.69 -0.53 4.63
CA GLY A 75 -8.82 -1.45 4.76
C GLY A 75 -8.47 -2.91 4.47
N THR A 76 -7.52 -3.19 3.58
CA THR A 76 -7.26 -4.58 3.13
C THR A 76 -5.91 -5.10 3.58
N THR A 77 -4.88 -4.26 3.52
CA THR A 77 -3.50 -4.66 3.75
C THR A 77 -2.79 -3.67 4.66
N ALA A 78 -1.75 -4.17 5.31
CA ALA A 78 -0.80 -3.38 6.07
C ALA A 78 0.58 -3.53 5.44
N LYS A 79 1.30 -2.42 5.33
CA LYS A 79 2.63 -2.35 4.73
C LYS A 79 3.61 -1.79 5.73
N LEU A 80 4.76 -2.44 5.81
CA LEU A 80 5.84 -2.07 6.70
C LEU A 80 7.13 -1.82 5.93
N CYS A 81 7.90 -0.83 6.35
CA CYS A 81 9.25 -0.62 5.87
C CYS A 81 10.21 -0.54 7.06
N VAL A 82 11.26 -1.34 7.02
CA VAL A 82 12.36 -1.24 7.98
C VAL A 82 13.31 -0.16 7.47
N ILE A 83 13.48 0.90 8.27
CA ILE A 83 14.39 2.00 8.00
C ILE A 83 15.57 1.86 8.97
N SER A 84 16.77 1.71 8.41
CA SER A 84 18.01 1.56 9.16
C SER A 84 18.98 2.68 8.80
N ASP A 85 19.63 3.25 9.79
CA ASP A 85 20.60 4.35 9.61
C ASP A 85 20.06 5.54 8.80
N GLY A 86 18.76 5.81 8.93
CA GLY A 86 18.07 6.91 8.28
C GLY A 86 17.80 6.68 6.79
N LYS A 87 17.80 5.42 6.34
CA LYS A 87 17.55 5.04 4.95
C LYS A 87 16.61 3.83 4.87
N PRO A 88 15.62 3.83 3.95
CA PRO A 88 14.88 2.62 3.63
C PRO A 88 15.77 1.66 2.84
N LEU A 89 15.49 0.37 2.95
CA LEU A 89 16.15 -0.66 2.15
C LEU A 89 15.65 -0.63 0.70
N ILE A 90 16.57 -0.83 -0.24
CA ILE A 90 16.26 -0.97 -1.67
C ILE A 90 16.50 -2.43 -2.06
N ALA A 91 15.46 -3.07 -2.59
CA ALA A 91 15.53 -4.39 -3.21
C ALA A 91 15.60 -4.26 -4.73
N HIS A 92 16.16 -5.27 -5.40
CA HIS A 92 16.24 -5.34 -6.87
C HIS A 92 15.39 -6.46 -7.47
N ASP A 93 14.78 -7.27 -6.60
CA ASP A 93 13.88 -8.35 -6.94
C ASP A 93 12.67 -8.30 -6.01
N PHE A 94 11.47 -8.32 -6.61
CA PHE A 94 10.23 -8.51 -5.86
C PHE A 94 9.24 -9.32 -6.69
N GLU A 95 8.22 -9.86 -6.03
CA GLU A 95 7.18 -10.65 -6.67
C GLU A 95 5.84 -9.96 -6.49
N VAL A 96 5.10 -9.81 -7.59
CA VAL A 96 3.69 -9.39 -7.59
C VAL A 96 2.78 -10.58 -7.85
N ASP A 97 1.48 -10.42 -7.57
CA ASP A 97 0.46 -11.43 -7.87
C ASP A 97 0.80 -12.82 -7.32
N ARG A 98 1.17 -12.89 -6.04
CA ARG A 98 1.56 -14.14 -5.38
C ARG A 98 0.34 -15.05 -5.24
N VAL A 99 0.40 -16.22 -5.87
CA VAL A 99 -0.68 -17.23 -5.81
C VAL A 99 -0.73 -17.93 -4.45
N TYR A 100 0.41 -18.09 -3.77
CA TYR A 100 0.49 -18.75 -2.46
C TYR A 100 1.15 -17.85 -1.42
N ARG A 101 0.41 -17.53 -0.34
CA ARG A 101 0.97 -16.77 0.80
C ARG A 101 2.18 -17.52 1.37
N PHE A 102 3.26 -16.79 1.65
CA PHE A 102 4.52 -17.32 2.22
C PHE A 102 5.30 -18.33 1.38
N LYS A 103 4.98 -18.52 0.09
CA LYS A 103 5.81 -19.30 -0.85
C LYS A 103 6.50 -18.38 -1.85
N LYS A 104 7.81 -18.16 -1.65
CA LYS A 104 8.67 -17.45 -2.61
C LYS A 104 8.63 -18.19 -3.96
N GLY A 105 8.50 -17.46 -5.06
CA GLY A 105 8.37 -17.98 -6.42
C GLY A 105 6.94 -18.31 -6.85
N SER A 106 5.93 -17.96 -6.04
CA SER A 106 4.52 -18.15 -6.41
C SER A 106 3.90 -16.96 -7.13
N GLY A 107 4.61 -15.82 -7.17
CA GLY A 107 4.21 -14.64 -7.93
C GLY A 107 5.05 -14.42 -9.18
N LEU A 108 4.74 -13.35 -9.90
CA LEU A 108 5.50 -12.88 -11.06
C LEU A 108 6.73 -12.11 -10.60
N PRO A 109 7.96 -12.56 -10.93
CA PRO A 109 9.17 -11.88 -10.52
C PRO A 109 9.39 -10.62 -11.35
N ILE A 110 9.73 -9.51 -10.67
CA ILE A 110 10.06 -8.23 -11.28
C ILE A 110 11.47 -7.84 -10.83
N LYS A 111 12.30 -7.48 -11.81
CA LYS A 111 13.71 -7.08 -11.60
C LYS A 111 13.86 -5.58 -11.81
N MET A 112 13.61 -4.79 -10.77
CA MET A 112 13.84 -3.34 -10.78
C MET A 112 14.10 -2.84 -9.36
N PRO A 113 14.77 -1.68 -9.18
CA PRO A 113 14.91 -1.06 -7.87
C PRO A 113 13.54 -0.70 -7.27
N VAL A 114 13.28 -1.17 -6.06
CA VAL A 114 12.08 -0.86 -5.27
C VAL A 114 12.45 -0.62 -3.81
N ILE A 115 11.74 0.25 -3.11
CA ILE A 115 11.79 0.29 -1.65
C ILE A 115 11.25 -1.05 -1.15
N GLU A 116 12.02 -1.69 -0.27
CA GLU A 116 11.63 -2.96 0.32
C GLU A 116 10.49 -2.75 1.31
N LEU A 117 9.37 -3.41 1.03
CA LEU A 117 8.16 -3.36 1.82
C LEU A 117 7.76 -4.77 2.22
N ILE A 118 7.39 -4.91 3.48
CA ILE A 118 6.76 -6.13 4.01
C ILE A 118 5.27 -5.90 3.97
N GLU A 119 4.56 -6.73 3.22
CA GLU A 119 3.10 -6.70 3.16
C GLU A 119 2.50 -7.78 4.06
N ILE A 120 1.53 -7.36 4.86
CA ILE A 120 0.70 -8.24 5.66
C ILE A 120 -0.72 -8.13 5.11
N GLY A 121 -1.30 -9.27 4.73
CA GLY A 121 -2.69 -9.38 4.26
C GLY A 121 -3.69 -9.29 5.41
N ALA A 122 -3.62 -8.19 6.17
CA ALA A 122 -4.52 -7.81 7.24
C ALA A 122 -4.71 -6.28 7.23
N GLY A 123 -5.93 -5.81 7.43
CA GLY A 123 -6.33 -4.41 7.41
C GLY A 123 -7.64 -4.20 8.16
N GLY A 124 -8.20 -2.99 8.11
CA GLY A 124 -9.43 -2.66 8.83
C GLY A 124 -10.64 -3.52 8.43
N GLY A 125 -10.76 -3.84 7.15
CA GLY A 125 -11.78 -4.72 6.59
C GLY A 125 -11.48 -6.21 6.74
N SER A 126 -10.39 -6.62 7.41
CA SER A 126 -10.11 -8.05 7.58
C SER A 126 -11.21 -8.74 8.37
N ILE A 127 -11.76 -9.80 7.76
CA ILE A 127 -12.93 -10.51 8.27
C ILE A 127 -12.52 -11.40 9.44
N ALA A 128 -13.24 -11.28 10.55
CA ALA A 128 -13.11 -12.12 11.73
C ALA A 128 -14.07 -13.32 11.64
N ARG A 129 -13.56 -14.52 11.90
CA ARG A 129 -14.35 -15.76 11.93
C ARG A 129 -13.78 -16.75 12.92
N VAL A 130 -14.63 -17.64 13.43
CA VAL A 130 -14.18 -18.79 14.20
C VAL A 130 -14.00 -19.96 13.23
N ASP A 131 -12.82 -20.57 13.22
CA ASP A 131 -12.55 -21.71 12.35
C ASP A 131 -13.15 -23.02 12.88
N ALA A 132 -13.00 -24.11 12.11
CA ALA A 132 -13.53 -25.43 12.48
C ALA A 132 -12.92 -26.01 13.77
N LEU A 133 -11.81 -25.45 14.26
CA LEU A 133 -11.15 -25.84 15.52
C LEU A 133 -11.57 -24.95 16.70
N GLY A 134 -12.49 -24.01 16.49
CA GLY A 134 -12.96 -23.07 17.52
C GLY A 134 -12.00 -21.89 17.75
N LEU A 135 -11.02 -21.66 16.87
CA LEU A 135 -10.05 -20.58 17.01
C LEU A 135 -10.50 -19.34 16.24
N LEU A 136 -10.34 -18.16 16.86
CA LEU A 136 -10.56 -16.88 16.18
C LEU A 136 -9.47 -16.66 15.11
N LYS A 137 -9.90 -16.36 13.89
CA LYS A 137 -9.06 -15.98 12.75
C LYS A 137 -9.53 -14.62 12.24
N VAL A 138 -8.58 -13.76 11.90
CA VAL A 138 -8.82 -12.45 11.29
C VAL A 138 -8.03 -12.38 10.00
N GLY A 139 -8.73 -12.14 8.88
CA GLY A 139 -8.17 -12.39 7.56
C GLY A 139 -8.04 -13.90 7.25
N PRO A 140 -7.45 -14.30 6.11
CA PRO A 140 -6.83 -13.48 5.07
C PRO A 140 -7.76 -12.56 4.29
N ASP A 141 -9.06 -12.87 4.31
CA ASP A 141 -10.08 -12.22 3.49
C ASP A 141 -10.44 -10.84 4.05
N SER A 142 -10.80 -9.93 3.15
CA SER A 142 -11.20 -8.55 3.49
C SER A 142 -12.56 -8.24 2.91
N ALA A 143 -13.38 -7.52 3.67
CA ALA A 143 -14.63 -6.92 3.20
C ALA A 143 -14.38 -5.76 2.21
N GLY A 144 -13.13 -5.33 2.05
CA GLY A 144 -12.76 -4.23 1.16
C GLY A 144 -13.34 -2.89 1.58
N ALA A 145 -13.58 -2.01 0.61
CA ALA A 145 -14.28 -0.74 0.83
C ALA A 145 -15.75 -0.79 0.43
N ASP A 146 -16.14 -1.76 -0.40
CA ASP A 146 -17.50 -1.97 -0.91
C ASP A 146 -17.77 -3.49 -1.01
N PRO A 147 -18.73 -4.06 -0.24
CA PRO A 147 -19.62 -3.35 0.68
C PRO A 147 -18.90 -2.84 1.96
N GLY A 148 -17.70 -3.35 2.27
CA GLY A 148 -16.91 -2.93 3.41
C GLY A 148 -17.38 -3.50 4.76
N PRO A 149 -16.79 -3.03 5.87
CA PRO A 149 -17.21 -3.33 7.25
C PRO A 149 -18.72 -3.18 7.48
N VAL A 150 -19.29 -3.97 8.39
CA VAL A 150 -20.72 -3.93 8.73
C VAL A 150 -21.14 -2.52 9.16
N CYS A 151 -20.27 -1.85 9.94
CA CYS A 151 -20.50 -0.52 10.47
C CYS A 151 -20.56 0.58 9.41
N TYR A 152 -20.20 0.30 8.15
CA TYR A 152 -20.41 1.25 7.06
C TYR A 152 -21.88 1.33 6.64
N GLY A 153 -22.71 0.32 6.96
CA GLY A 153 -24.13 0.32 6.61
C GLY A 153 -24.42 0.10 5.12
N ASN A 154 -23.42 -0.31 4.32
CA ASN A 154 -23.52 -0.50 2.87
C ASN A 154 -23.89 -1.95 2.46
N GLY A 155 -24.40 -2.75 3.40
CA GLY A 155 -24.78 -4.15 3.14
C GLY A 155 -23.69 -5.19 3.43
N GLY A 156 -22.56 -4.78 4.03
CA GLY A 156 -21.57 -5.69 4.59
C GLY A 156 -22.18 -6.49 5.75
N ALA A 157 -21.94 -7.80 5.79
CA ALA A 157 -22.56 -8.70 6.77
C ALA A 157 -21.55 -9.45 7.65
N GLU A 158 -20.28 -9.52 7.23
CA GLU A 158 -19.22 -10.24 7.94
C GLU A 158 -18.47 -9.28 8.88
N PRO A 159 -18.23 -9.65 10.16
CA PRO A 159 -17.58 -8.76 11.12
C PRO A 159 -16.10 -8.54 10.78
N THR A 160 -15.62 -7.31 10.94
CA THR A 160 -14.25 -6.90 10.58
C THR A 160 -13.49 -6.23 11.74
N VAL A 161 -12.20 -5.96 11.54
CA VAL A 161 -11.37 -5.20 12.51
C VAL A 161 -11.95 -3.81 12.76
N THR A 162 -12.43 -3.12 11.72
CA THR A 162 -13.06 -1.80 11.85
C THR A 162 -14.34 -1.86 12.69
N ASP A 163 -15.14 -2.93 12.55
CA ASP A 163 -16.34 -3.12 13.38
C ASP A 163 -15.98 -3.26 14.87
N ALA A 164 -14.94 -4.04 15.17
CA ALA A 164 -14.43 -4.17 16.52
C ALA A 164 -13.91 -2.83 17.07
N ASN A 165 -13.16 -2.07 16.28
CA ASN A 165 -12.66 -0.75 16.68
C ASN A 165 -13.80 0.24 16.98
N LEU A 166 -14.89 0.21 16.20
CA LEU A 166 -16.06 1.03 16.48
C LEU A 166 -16.73 0.64 17.81
N ILE A 167 -16.97 -0.65 18.02
CA ILE A 167 -17.61 -1.14 19.26
C ILE A 167 -16.77 -0.80 20.50
N LEU A 168 -15.44 -0.86 20.37
CA LEU A 168 -14.50 -0.50 21.44
C LEU A 168 -14.35 1.01 21.65
N GLY A 169 -14.91 1.85 20.77
CA GLY A 169 -14.84 3.31 20.85
C GLY A 169 -13.50 3.91 20.44
N TYR A 170 -12.77 3.27 19.52
CA TYR A 170 -11.53 3.81 18.95
C TYR A 170 -11.77 4.74 17.74
N LEU A 171 -12.98 4.74 17.19
CA LEU A 171 -13.41 5.55 16.05
C LEU A 171 -14.46 6.58 16.46
#